data_AF-A0A6L9ESX0-F1
#
_entry.id   AF-A0A6L9ESX0-F1
#
_cell.length_a   1.000
_cell.length_b   1.000
_cell.length_c   1.000
_cell.angle_alpha   90.00
_cell.angle_beta   90.00
_cell.angle_gamma   90.00
#
_symmetry.space_group_name_H-M   'P 1'
#
loop_
_entity.id
_entity.type
_entity.pdbx_description
1 polymer ?
#
loop_
_entity_poly.entity_id
_entity_poly.type
_entity_poly.pdbx_seq_one_letter_code
_entity_poly.pdbx_strand_id
1 'polypeptide(L)'
;MKELSTIQKREKLNDVWSVDEEGPGGAHHRYVICKQGEVDWQCGNNSEGVLEDIKLQCGPRKDENSIHGVIDTDLLEIVRDRLKSFQAGPFASRENSYALTHIEEALMWMNRRVEDRIERNVLGKNVK
;
A
#
# COMPACT_ATOMS: atom_id res chain seq x y z
N MET A 1 -9.75 -9.08 11.17
CA MET A 1 -9.71 -7.60 11.15
C MET A 1 -8.79 -7.09 12.26
N LYS A 2 -7.90 -6.15 11.94
CA LYS A 2 -6.90 -5.61 12.88
C LYS A 2 -6.50 -4.19 12.50
N GLU A 3 -6.49 -3.29 13.48
CA GLU A 3 -5.93 -1.93 13.34
C GLU A 3 -4.40 -2.01 13.21
N LEU A 4 -3.83 -1.23 12.30
CA LEU A 4 -2.38 -1.16 12.10
C LEU A 4 -1.72 -0.30 13.17
N SER A 5 -0.58 -0.78 13.69
CA SER A 5 0.31 0.04 14.51
C SER A 5 1.14 0.97 13.62
N THR A 6 0.59 2.14 13.28
CA THR A 6 1.25 3.14 12.43
C THR A 6 2.39 3.88 13.16
N ILE A 7 3.38 4.39 12.42
CA ILE A 7 4.55 5.10 12.99
C ILE A 7 4.15 6.42 13.67
N GLN A 8 3.28 7.22 13.03
CA GLN A 8 2.76 8.45 13.62
C GLN A 8 1.91 8.11 14.84
N LYS A 9 2.24 8.65 16.02
CA LYS A 9 1.49 8.37 17.27
C LYS A 9 0.67 9.56 17.80
N ARG A 10 0.89 10.77 17.28
CA ARG A 10 0.23 12.01 17.71
C ARG A 10 -0.46 12.67 16.52
N GLU A 11 -1.58 13.35 16.79
CA GLU A 11 -2.36 14.08 15.76
C GLU A 11 -2.67 13.19 14.54
N LYS A 12 -3.00 11.91 14.77
CA LYS A 12 -3.37 10.99 13.69
C LYS A 12 -4.71 11.46 13.12
N LEU A 13 -4.77 11.70 11.82
CA LEU A 13 -6.04 12.04 11.18
C LEU A 13 -6.94 10.83 10.97
N ASN A 14 -6.33 9.67 10.71
CA ASN A 14 -7.02 8.48 10.21
C ASN A 14 -6.55 7.22 10.93
N ASP A 15 -7.46 6.25 11.06
CA ASP A 15 -7.18 4.89 11.48
C ASP A 15 -7.08 3.99 10.24
N VAL A 16 -6.14 3.03 10.25
CA VAL A 16 -5.91 2.12 9.12
C VAL A 16 -6.08 0.69 9.58
N TRP A 17 -6.90 -0.07 8.85
CA TRP A 17 -7.32 -1.40 9.24
C TRP A 17 -7.01 -2.41 8.14
N SER A 18 -6.57 -3.61 8.54
CA SER A 18 -6.65 -4.83 7.71
C SER A 18 -7.98 -5.52 8.01
N VAL A 19 -8.75 -5.85 6.98
CA VAL A 19 -10.15 -6.29 7.16
C VAL A 19 -10.47 -7.67 6.59
N ASP A 20 -9.48 -8.35 6.01
CA ASP A 20 -9.56 -9.73 5.52
C ASP A 20 -8.62 -10.67 6.29
N GLU A 21 -8.56 -11.93 5.85
CA GLU A 21 -7.59 -12.93 6.33
C GLU A 21 -6.29 -12.87 5.51
N GLU A 22 -5.21 -13.43 6.05
CA GLU A 22 -3.95 -13.53 5.32
C GLU A 22 -4.09 -14.40 4.07
N GLY A 23 -3.67 -13.86 2.92
CA GLY A 23 -3.67 -14.58 1.65
C GLY A 23 -2.46 -15.51 1.48
N PRO A 24 -2.27 -16.09 0.27
CA PRO A 24 -1.23 -17.10 0.00
C PRO A 24 0.21 -16.64 0.26
N GLY A 25 0.44 -15.33 0.30
CA GLY A 25 1.75 -14.72 0.61
C GLY A 25 1.99 -14.41 2.08
N GLY A 26 1.04 -14.73 2.97
CA GLY A 26 1.10 -14.36 4.39
C GLY A 26 0.85 -12.86 4.66
N ALA A 27 0.18 -12.18 3.74
CA ALA A 27 -0.18 -10.78 3.85
C ALA A 27 -1.69 -10.60 3.68
N HIS A 28 -2.23 -9.54 4.27
CA HIS A 28 -3.60 -9.10 4.02
C HIS A 28 -3.71 -8.43 2.65
N HIS A 29 -4.89 -8.50 2.03
CA HIS A 29 -5.13 -7.96 0.69
C HIS A 29 -6.26 -6.93 0.66
N ARG A 30 -6.89 -6.63 1.79
CA ARG A 30 -7.87 -5.56 1.91
C ARG A 30 -7.59 -4.68 3.11
N TYR A 31 -7.41 -3.39 2.84
CA TYR A 31 -7.18 -2.37 3.85
C TYR A 31 -8.18 -1.25 3.74
N VAL A 32 -8.68 -0.76 4.87
CA VAL A 32 -9.63 0.34 4.93
C VAL A 32 -9.02 1.47 5.75
N ILE A 33 -9.13 2.69 5.21
CA ILE A 33 -8.73 3.93 5.89
C ILE A 33 -10.01 4.65 6.33
N CYS A 34 -10.10 4.97 7.61
CA CYS A 34 -11.22 5.69 8.20
C CYS A 34 -10.73 6.96 8.88
N LYS A 35 -11.57 7.98 9.01
CA LYS A 35 -11.28 9.09 9.91
C LYS A 35 -11.12 8.57 11.33
N GLN A 36 -10.22 9.18 12.09
CA GLN A 36 -9.89 8.72 13.43
C GLN A 36 -11.14 8.67 14.32
N GLY A 37 -11.42 7.50 14.89
CA GLY A 37 -12.54 7.28 15.81
C GLY A 37 -13.93 7.20 15.17
N GLU A 38 -14.06 7.43 13.85
CA GLU A 38 -15.32 7.26 13.11
C GLU A 38 -15.36 5.85 12.49
N VAL A 39 -15.79 4.86 13.28
CA VAL A 39 -15.91 3.45 12.85
C VAL A 39 -17.17 2.77 13.40
N ASP A 40 -17.91 2.12 12.51
CA ASP A 40 -19.02 1.20 12.79
C ASP A 40 -18.83 -0.08 11.95
N TRP A 41 -18.13 -1.05 12.54
CA TRP A 41 -17.78 -2.31 11.88
C TRP A 41 -18.93 -3.30 11.89
N GLN A 42 -19.41 -3.66 10.70
CA GLN A 42 -20.43 -4.68 10.49
C GLN A 42 -19.99 -5.67 9.41
N CYS A 43 -19.90 -6.95 9.76
CA CYS A 43 -19.57 -8.03 8.83
C CYS A 43 -18.31 -7.78 7.97
N GLY A 44 -17.25 -7.19 8.55
CA GLY A 44 -16.00 -6.92 7.83
C GLY A 44 -16.02 -5.66 6.95
N ASN A 45 -17.08 -4.87 7.01
CA ASN A 45 -17.19 -3.56 6.37
C ASN A 45 -17.40 -2.47 7.42
N ASN A 46 -16.98 -1.26 7.10
CA ASN A 46 -17.25 -0.08 7.92
C ASN A 46 -18.26 0.80 7.20
N SER A 47 -19.30 1.25 7.90
CA SER A 47 -20.37 2.08 7.36
C SER A 47 -20.14 3.59 7.58
N GLU A 48 -19.21 3.94 8.48
CA GLU A 48 -18.98 5.32 8.92
C GLU A 48 -17.54 5.75 8.67
N GLY A 49 -17.31 7.02 8.34
CA GLY A 49 -15.95 7.59 8.31
C GLY A 49 -14.97 6.99 7.28
N VAL A 50 -15.41 6.10 6.38
CA VAL A 50 -14.55 5.47 5.37
C VAL A 50 -14.06 6.50 4.37
N LEU A 51 -12.74 6.57 4.23
CA LEU A 51 -12.04 7.43 3.27
C LEU A 51 -11.58 6.65 2.05
N GLU A 52 -11.14 5.40 2.22
CA GLU A 52 -10.66 4.56 1.13
C GLU A 52 -10.76 3.06 1.48
N ASP A 53 -11.06 2.22 0.47
CA ASP A 53 -11.08 0.75 0.56
C ASP A 53 -10.10 0.17 -0.48
N ILE A 54 -8.88 -0.10 -0.03
CA ILE A 54 -7.75 -0.53 -0.84
C ILE A 54 -7.75 -2.06 -0.95
N LYS A 55 -7.88 -2.56 -2.17
CA LYS A 55 -7.77 -3.99 -2.49
C LYS A 55 -6.48 -4.26 -3.25
N LEU A 56 -5.57 -4.99 -2.63
CA LEU A 56 -4.30 -5.39 -3.24
C LEU A 56 -4.45 -6.68 -4.05
N GLN A 57 -3.60 -6.83 -5.06
CA GLN A 57 -3.43 -8.07 -5.82
C GLN A 57 -3.21 -9.24 -4.86
N CYS A 58 -4.04 -10.27 -4.96
CA CYS A 58 -3.91 -11.52 -4.21
C CYS A 58 -3.58 -12.66 -5.17
N GLY A 59 -2.37 -13.20 -5.06
CA GLY A 59 -1.87 -14.27 -5.93
C GLY A 59 -1.08 -13.81 -7.16
N PRO A 60 -0.39 -14.74 -7.86
CA PRO A 60 0.43 -14.43 -9.02
C PRO A 60 -0.37 -13.91 -10.22
N ARG A 61 0.12 -12.86 -10.90
CA ARG A 61 -0.58 -12.18 -12.02
C ARG A 61 -1.12 -13.10 -13.13
N LYS A 62 -0.54 -14.28 -13.36
CA LYS A 62 -0.93 -15.21 -14.43
C LYS A 62 -1.72 -16.42 -13.92
N ASP A 63 -2.01 -16.48 -12.64
CA ASP A 63 -2.82 -17.53 -12.04
C ASP A 63 -4.30 -17.14 -12.13
N GLU A 64 -5.13 -18.05 -12.66
CA GLU A 64 -6.56 -17.87 -12.88
C GLU A 64 -7.34 -17.64 -11.57
N ASN A 65 -6.82 -18.12 -10.45
CA ASN A 65 -7.44 -17.94 -9.14
C ASN A 65 -7.00 -16.64 -8.44
N SER A 66 -6.17 -15.82 -9.09
CA SER A 66 -5.71 -14.57 -8.49
C SER A 66 -6.78 -13.49 -8.55
N ILE A 67 -6.88 -12.73 -7.46
CA ILE A 67 -7.75 -11.56 -7.37
C ILE A 67 -6.94 -10.34 -7.79
N HIS A 68 -7.43 -9.64 -8.82
CA HIS A 68 -6.78 -8.43 -9.29
C HIS A 68 -7.00 -7.25 -8.33
N GLY A 69 -5.96 -6.47 -8.12
CA GLY A 69 -5.97 -5.29 -7.27
C GLY A 69 -4.74 -4.44 -7.50
N VAL A 70 -4.64 -3.34 -6.74
CA VAL A 70 -3.43 -2.50 -6.76
C VAL A 70 -2.24 -3.25 -6.18
N ILE A 71 -1.04 -2.75 -6.43
CA ILE A 71 0.19 -3.26 -5.83
C ILE A 71 0.89 -2.17 -5.03
N ASP A 72 1.86 -2.55 -4.18
CA ASP A 72 2.59 -1.62 -3.31
C ASP A 72 3.20 -0.44 -4.07
N THR A 73 3.69 -0.69 -5.29
CA THR A 73 4.27 0.34 -6.16
C THR A 73 3.26 1.38 -6.60
N ASP A 74 2.00 1.02 -6.82
CA ASP A 74 0.96 1.99 -7.25
C ASP A 74 0.73 3.02 -6.15
N LEU A 75 0.64 2.55 -4.90
CA LEU A 75 0.45 3.41 -3.73
C LEU A 75 1.68 4.29 -3.48
N LEU A 76 2.88 3.73 -3.62
CA LEU A 76 4.13 4.47 -3.45
C LEU A 76 4.36 5.52 -4.55
N GLU A 77 3.97 5.25 -5.80
CA GLU A 77 4.05 6.24 -6.89
C GLU A 77 3.09 7.42 -6.65
N ILE A 78 1.88 7.18 -6.14
CA ILE A 78 0.96 8.26 -5.74
C ILE A 78 1.61 9.16 -4.67
N VAL A 79 2.20 8.56 -3.63
CA VAL A 79 2.88 9.32 -2.57
C VAL A 79 4.09 10.06 -3.13
N ARG A 80 4.88 9.42 -4.00
CA ARG A 80 6.04 10.02 -4.66
C ARG A 80 5.66 11.24 -5.48
N ASP A 81 4.63 11.17 -6.32
CA ASP A 81 4.16 12.28 -7.14
C ASP A 81 3.75 13.48 -6.28
N ARG A 82 3.01 13.21 -5.20
CA ARG A 82 2.59 14.23 -4.24
C ARG A 82 3.78 14.87 -3.50
N LEU A 83 4.76 14.08 -3.06
CA LEU A 83 5.96 14.60 -2.40
C LEU A 83 6.83 15.43 -3.33
N LYS A 84 6.98 15.04 -4.60
CA LYS A 84 7.65 15.87 -5.62
C LYS A 84 6.99 17.23 -5.77
N SER A 85 5.65 17.24 -5.83
CA SER A 85 4.89 18.48 -5.92
C SER A 85 5.09 19.39 -4.70
N PHE A 86 5.07 18.84 -3.48
CA PHE A 86 5.36 19.63 -2.28
C PHE A 86 6.79 20.13 -2.22
N GLN A 87 7.75 19.29 -2.61
CA GLN A 87 9.17 19.65 -2.59
C GLN A 87 9.52 20.71 -3.65
N ALA A 88 8.82 20.73 -4.78
CA ALA A 88 8.95 21.78 -5.79
C ALA A 88 8.17 23.06 -5.45
N GLY A 89 7.21 22.96 -4.53
CA GLY A 89 6.29 24.03 -4.17
C GLY A 89 6.71 24.84 -2.93
N PRO A 90 5.81 25.68 -2.40
CA PRO A 90 6.08 26.56 -1.26
C PRO A 90 6.25 25.82 0.07
N PHE A 91 5.97 24.51 0.11
CA PHE A 91 6.07 23.67 1.30
C PHE A 91 7.27 22.71 1.24
N ALA A 92 8.31 23.09 0.49
CA ALA A 92 9.55 22.34 0.41
C ALA A 92 10.19 22.22 1.80
N SER A 93 10.64 21.02 2.16
CA SER A 93 11.31 20.79 3.44
C SER A 93 12.41 19.75 3.30
N ARG A 94 13.29 19.67 4.31
CA ARG A 94 14.35 18.66 4.34
C ARG A 94 13.76 17.27 4.54
N GLU A 95 12.74 17.16 5.38
CA GLU A 95 12.02 15.93 5.70
C GLU A 95 11.31 15.37 4.47
N ASN A 96 10.67 16.23 3.66
CA ASN A 96 10.03 15.84 2.40
C ASN A 96 11.06 15.29 1.41
N SER A 97 12.24 15.93 1.29
CA SER A 97 13.32 15.44 0.45
C SER A 97 13.79 14.04 0.87
N TYR A 98 13.98 13.78 2.17
CA TYR A 98 14.39 12.45 2.63
C TYR A 98 13.31 11.39 2.42
N ALA A 99 12.06 11.71 2.72
CA ALA A 99 10.94 10.81 2.47
C ALA A 99 10.86 10.43 0.98
N LEU A 100 11.01 11.43 0.09
CA LEU A 100 11.03 11.21 -1.35
C LEU A 100 12.18 10.28 -1.77
N THR A 101 13.41 10.53 -1.29
CA THR A 101 14.57 9.66 -1.58
C THR A 101 14.32 8.21 -1.20
N HIS A 102 13.79 7.95 0.00
CA HIS A 102 13.55 6.58 0.45
C HIS A 102 12.41 5.89 -0.29
N ILE A 103 11.39 6.64 -0.72
CA ILE A 103 10.32 6.09 -1.56
C ILE A 103 10.87 5.73 -2.95
N GLU A 104 11.70 6.57 -3.55
CA GLU A 104 12.33 6.27 -4.84
C GLU A 104 13.29 5.07 -4.76
N GLU A 105 14.02 4.93 -3.66
CA GLU A 105 14.85 3.75 -3.40
C GLU A 105 14.00 2.48 -3.25
N ALA A 106 12.90 2.53 -2.50
CA ALA A 106 11.97 1.40 -2.36
C ALA A 106 11.39 0.99 -3.73
N LEU A 107 10.97 1.96 -4.55
CA LEU A 107 10.50 1.73 -5.92
C LEU A 107 11.57 1.09 -6.80
N MET A 108 12.82 1.55 -6.73
CA MET A 108 13.94 0.97 -7.45
C MET A 108 14.18 -0.50 -7.08
N TRP A 109 14.17 -0.84 -5.77
CA TRP A 109 14.36 -2.22 -5.32
C TRP A 109 13.20 -3.13 -5.73
N MET A 110 11.96 -2.64 -5.68
CA MET A 110 10.81 -3.40 -6.17
C MET A 110 10.89 -3.64 -7.69
N ASN A 111 11.31 -2.62 -8.46
CA ASN A 111 11.51 -2.78 -9.90
C ASN A 111 12.63 -3.78 -10.22
N ARG A 112 13.75 -3.72 -9.48
CA ARG A 112 14.86 -4.69 -9.64
C ARG A 112 14.39 -6.13 -9.45
N ARG A 113 13.49 -6.38 -8.49
CA ARG A 113 12.86 -7.70 -8.31
C ARG A 113 11.98 -8.09 -9.51
N VAL A 114 11.30 -7.14 -10.14
CA VAL A 114 10.52 -7.41 -11.36
C VAL A 114 11.45 -7.78 -12.51
N GLU A 115 12.51 -7.02 -12.75
CA GLU A 115 13.50 -7.28 -13.81
C GLU A 115 14.17 -8.65 -13.65
N ASP A 116 14.66 -8.99 -12.45
CA ASP A 116 15.23 -10.32 -12.17
C ASP A 116 14.26 -11.45 -12.54
N ARG A 117 12.97 -11.29 -12.23
CA ARG A 117 11.95 -12.29 -12.54
C ARG A 117 11.62 -12.35 -14.02
N ILE A 118 11.77 -11.25 -14.76
CA ILE A 118 11.65 -11.20 -16.22
C ILE A 118 12.82 -11.96 -16.84
N GLU A 119 14.05 -11.64 -16.45
CA GLU A 119 15.28 -12.30 -16.94
C GLU A 119 15.22 -13.82 -16.73
N ARG A 120 14.64 -14.26 -15.61
CA ARG A 120 14.46 -15.68 -15.26
C ARG A 120 13.19 -16.31 -15.86
N ASN A 121 12.36 -15.58 -16.60
CA ASN A 121 11.09 -16.04 -17.19
C ASN A 121 10.05 -16.57 -16.16
N VAL A 122 10.09 -16.05 -14.93
CA VAL A 122 9.22 -16.44 -13.80
C VAL A 122 8.29 -15.32 -13.33
N LEU A 123 8.25 -14.18 -14.03
CA LEU A 123 7.32 -13.10 -13.72
C LEU A 123 5.86 -13.58 -13.78
N GLY A 124 5.10 -13.31 -12.71
CA GLY A 124 3.70 -13.69 -12.59
C GLY A 124 3.44 -15.16 -12.27
N LYS A 125 4.47 -15.95 -11.94
CA LYS A 125 4.35 -17.36 -11.53
C LYS A 125 4.73 -17.54 -10.06
N ASN A 126 4.19 -18.56 -9.39
CA ASN A 126 4.61 -18.94 -8.03
C ASN A 126 5.89 -19.79 -8.04
N VAL A 127 6.96 -19.23 -8.62
CA VAL A 127 8.28 -19.85 -8.69
C VAL A 127 9.28 -18.88 -8.04
N LYS A 128 10.11 -19.41 -7.15
CA LYS A 128 11.21 -18.65 -6.53
C LYS A 128 12.31 -18.38 -7.52
#